data_AF-A0AAU9IFK6-F1
#
_entry.id   AF-A0AAU9IFK6-F1
#
_cell.length_a   1.000
_cell.length_b   1.000
_cell.length_c   1.000
_cell.angle_alpha   90.00
_cell.angle_beta   90.00
_cell.angle_gamma   90.00
#
_symmetry.space_group_name_H-M   'P 1'
#
loop_
_entity.id
_entity.type
_entity.pdbx_description
1 polymer ?
#
loop_
_entity_poly.entity_id
_entity_poly.type
_entity_poly.pdbx_seq_one_letter_code
_entity_poly.pdbx_strand_id
1 'polypeptide(L)'
;MLVLTATCGAQEKTRNPNYDYHDPGYGPIKWPLRSQHLLAGHYSGLLQIEGERPECASAHADLWLEAAVKDQKSHRYTLKYTCLSGQDPIHHRQTVTLRSTWWVDEIAGSCLILQAEPDPRFSYPSPLYGFRIDETDNPKPGVAEFLSQDGGSCQSGGASEYQDKILKRVH
;
A
#
# COMPACT_ATOMS: atom_id res chain seq x y z
N MET A 1 34.73 51.36 -4.47
CA MET A 1 33.75 50.41 -3.92
C MET A 1 32.56 50.36 -4.87
N LEU A 2 32.37 49.25 -5.57
CA LEU A 2 31.19 48.98 -6.39
C LEU A 2 30.70 47.58 -6.02
N VAL A 3 29.46 47.55 -5.54
CA VAL A 3 28.82 46.41 -4.88
C VAL A 3 28.45 45.36 -5.93
N LEU A 4 28.97 44.14 -5.76
CA LEU A 4 28.54 42.95 -6.50
C LEU A 4 27.12 42.59 -6.06
N THR A 5 26.14 42.77 -6.94
CA THR A 5 24.80 42.22 -6.75
C THR A 5 24.84 40.71 -6.99
N ALA A 6 24.93 39.94 -5.91
CA ALA A 6 24.73 38.51 -5.95
C ALA A 6 23.26 38.23 -6.32
N THR A 7 23.01 37.81 -7.55
CA THR A 7 21.74 37.23 -7.96
C THR A 7 21.60 35.89 -7.25
N CYS A 8 20.84 35.87 -6.15
CA CYS A 8 20.45 34.64 -5.48
C CYS A 8 19.44 33.93 -6.38
N GLY A 9 19.93 33.06 -7.26
CA GLY A 9 19.09 32.15 -8.03
C GLY A 9 18.46 31.15 -7.08
N ALA A 10 17.27 31.46 -6.55
CA ALA A 10 16.40 30.46 -5.98
C ALA A 10 16.02 29.52 -7.12
N GLN A 11 16.69 28.37 -7.18
CA GLN A 11 16.38 27.30 -8.10
C GLN A 11 14.96 26.82 -7.75
N GLU A 12 13.98 27.32 -8.49
CA GLU A 12 12.57 26.95 -8.37
C GLU A 12 12.49 25.47 -8.70
N LYS A 13 12.51 24.64 -7.64
CA LYS A 13 12.41 23.20 -7.70
C LYS A 13 11.11 22.91 -8.45
N THR A 14 11.23 22.46 -9.70
CA THR A 14 10.11 22.22 -10.62
C THR A 14 9.06 21.38 -9.90
N ARG A 15 7.98 22.03 -9.43
CA ARG A 15 6.89 21.34 -8.73
C ARG A 15 6.24 20.40 -9.74
N ASN A 16 6.31 19.11 -9.50
CA ASN A 16 5.65 18.15 -10.40
C ASN A 16 4.13 18.25 -10.14
N PRO A 17 3.33 18.64 -11.15
CA PRO A 17 1.90 18.88 -11.01
C PRO A 17 1.10 17.62 -10.65
N ASN A 18 1.74 16.45 -10.68
CA ASN A 18 1.15 15.19 -10.25
C ASN A 18 1.14 15.01 -8.73
N TYR A 19 1.87 15.80 -7.94
CA TYR A 19 1.86 15.69 -6.46
C TYR A 19 0.95 16.73 -5.80
N ASP A 20 0.18 16.30 -4.82
CA ASP A 20 -0.48 17.22 -3.88
C ASP A 20 0.51 17.52 -2.75
N TYR A 21 0.87 18.79 -2.63
CA TYR A 21 1.78 19.27 -1.59
C TYR A 21 0.91 19.84 -0.47
N HIS A 22 0.72 19.10 0.62
CA HIS A 22 0.10 19.60 1.84
C HIS A 22 1.11 19.62 2.99
N ASP A 23 1.05 20.69 3.79
CA ASP A 23 1.82 21.04 5.00
C ASP A 23 3.37 20.88 4.93
N PRO A 24 4.16 21.84 5.45
CA PRO A 24 5.62 21.84 5.29
C PRO A 24 6.35 20.72 6.06
N GLY A 25 5.64 19.85 6.80
CA GLY A 25 6.23 18.81 7.65
C GLY A 25 6.35 17.41 7.04
N TYR A 26 5.55 17.07 6.01
CA TYR A 26 5.39 15.66 5.58
C TYR A 26 5.89 15.35 4.15
N GLY A 27 6.33 16.35 3.40
CA GLY A 27 6.79 16.18 2.02
C GLY A 27 5.64 16.00 1.01
N PRO A 28 5.93 15.69 -0.26
CA PRO A 28 4.88 15.48 -1.26
C PRO A 28 4.10 14.19 -1.00
N ILE A 29 2.77 14.24 -1.15
CA ILE A 29 1.89 13.06 -1.12
C ILE A 29 2.25 12.18 -2.33
N LYS A 30 2.81 10.98 -2.12
CA LYS A 30 3.28 10.14 -3.24
C LYS A 30 2.14 9.66 -4.15
N TRP A 31 1.01 9.26 -3.56
CA TRP A 31 -0.19 8.77 -4.23
C TRP A 31 -1.44 9.62 -3.91
N PRO A 32 -1.54 10.82 -4.52
CA PRO A 32 -2.72 11.65 -4.35
C PRO A 32 -3.96 10.98 -4.91
N LEU A 33 -5.13 11.40 -4.44
CA LEU A 33 -6.40 10.76 -4.80
C LEU A 33 -6.59 10.60 -6.32
N ARG A 34 -6.16 11.59 -7.10
CA ARG A 34 -6.25 11.53 -8.57
C ARG A 34 -5.49 10.37 -9.21
N SER A 35 -4.45 9.82 -8.58
CA SER A 35 -3.63 8.72 -9.11
C SER A 35 -3.90 7.38 -8.45
N GLN A 36 -4.68 7.30 -7.36
CA GLN A 36 -4.93 6.04 -6.65
C GLN A 36 -5.58 4.97 -7.54
N HIS A 37 -6.39 5.35 -8.52
CA HIS A 37 -6.96 4.41 -9.50
C HIS A 37 -5.90 3.61 -10.28
N LEU A 38 -4.67 4.11 -10.37
CA LEU A 38 -3.58 3.43 -11.05
C LEU A 38 -2.97 2.29 -10.22
N LEU A 39 -3.30 2.22 -8.93
CA LEU A 39 -2.97 1.09 -8.06
C LEU A 39 -3.86 -0.13 -8.35
N ALA A 40 -5.00 0.07 -9.03
CA ALA A 40 -5.88 -1.03 -9.42
C ALA A 40 -5.13 -2.05 -10.28
N GLY A 41 -5.39 -3.33 -10.05
CA GLY A 41 -4.69 -4.43 -10.72
C GLY A 41 -4.58 -5.67 -9.85
N HIS A 42 -3.86 -6.67 -10.36
CA HIS A 42 -3.58 -7.92 -9.65
C HIS A 42 -2.13 -7.92 -9.18
N TYR A 43 -1.92 -8.27 -7.92
CA TYR A 43 -0.62 -8.44 -7.28
C TYR A 43 -0.53 -9.84 -6.69
N SER A 44 0.64 -10.46 -6.77
CA SER A 44 0.87 -11.80 -6.25
C SER A 44 2.22 -11.88 -5.54
N GLY A 45 2.31 -12.65 -4.46
CA GLY A 45 3.55 -12.75 -3.69
C GLY A 45 3.39 -13.42 -2.34
N LEU A 46 4.23 -13.02 -1.38
CA LEU A 46 4.21 -13.53 -0.01
C LEU A 46 3.57 -12.52 0.93
N LEU A 47 2.82 -13.04 1.90
CA LEU A 47 2.13 -12.26 2.93
C LEU A 47 2.32 -12.91 4.29
N GLN A 48 2.58 -12.11 5.32
CA GLN A 48 2.49 -12.53 6.72
C GLN A 48 1.05 -12.36 7.20
N ILE A 49 0.46 -13.41 7.80
CA ILE A 49 -0.96 -13.44 8.17
C ILE A 49 -1.22 -13.70 9.65
N GLU A 50 -0.20 -13.57 10.50
CA GLU A 50 -0.24 -13.96 11.93
C GLU A 50 -1.37 -13.30 12.74
N GLY A 51 -1.85 -12.11 12.34
CA GLY A 51 -2.99 -11.45 12.98
C GLY A 51 -4.33 -12.16 12.74
N GLU A 52 -4.53 -12.74 11.56
CA GLU A 52 -5.77 -13.42 11.16
C GLU A 52 -5.72 -14.92 11.38
N ARG A 53 -4.54 -15.51 11.21
CA ARG A 53 -4.26 -16.94 11.38
C ARG A 53 -2.91 -17.11 12.08
N PRO A 54 -2.86 -17.06 13.42
CA PRO A 54 -1.61 -17.18 14.18
C PRO A 54 -0.89 -18.51 13.94
N GLU A 55 -1.61 -19.54 13.48
CA GLU A 55 -1.05 -20.84 13.08
C GLU A 55 -0.29 -20.82 11.74
N CYS A 56 -0.32 -19.69 11.02
CA CYS A 56 0.23 -19.53 9.68
C CYS A 56 1.12 -18.29 9.60
N ALA A 57 2.42 -18.48 9.77
CA ALA A 57 3.40 -17.39 9.72
C ALA A 57 3.48 -16.72 8.34
N SER A 58 3.23 -17.46 7.26
CA SER A 58 3.32 -16.93 5.89
C SER A 58 2.40 -17.67 4.93
N ALA A 59 1.88 -16.93 3.96
CA ALA A 59 1.00 -17.41 2.91
C ALA A 59 1.44 -16.88 1.55
N HIS A 60 1.18 -17.65 0.50
CA HIS A 60 1.17 -17.12 -0.86
C HIS A 60 -0.17 -16.41 -1.07
N ALA A 61 -0.14 -15.19 -1.59
CA ALA A 61 -1.31 -14.34 -1.71
C ALA A 61 -1.47 -13.77 -3.12
N ASP A 62 -2.72 -13.66 -3.54
CA ASP A 62 -3.18 -12.93 -4.70
C ASP A 62 -4.14 -11.82 -4.25
N LEU A 63 -3.79 -10.58 -4.58
CA LEU A 63 -4.53 -9.38 -4.25
C LEU A 63 -5.03 -8.71 -5.54
N TRP A 64 -6.34 -8.58 -5.68
CA TRP A 64 -6.97 -7.75 -6.70
C TRP A 64 -7.42 -6.44 -6.08
N LEU A 65 -6.96 -5.33 -6.64
CA LEU A 65 -7.38 -3.99 -6.28
C LEU A 65 -8.26 -3.43 -7.39
N GLU A 66 -9.43 -2.95 -7.01
CA GLU A 66 -10.39 -2.27 -7.86
C GLU A 66 -10.45 -0.80 -7.46
N ALA A 67 -10.39 0.10 -8.44
CA ALA A 67 -10.67 1.52 -8.27
C ALA A 67 -11.05 2.16 -9.61
N ALA A 68 -12.12 2.95 -9.60
CA ALA A 68 -12.54 3.78 -10.70
C ALA A 68 -11.94 5.19 -10.59
N VAL A 69 -11.69 5.80 -11.74
CA VAL A 69 -11.13 7.15 -11.84
C VAL A 69 -12.05 8.13 -11.10
N LYS A 70 -11.50 8.87 -10.12
CA LYS A 70 -12.20 9.89 -9.31
C LYS A 70 -13.38 9.38 -8.46
N ASP A 71 -13.43 8.08 -8.13
CA ASP A 71 -14.45 7.55 -7.23
C ASP A 71 -13.83 6.71 -6.10
N GLN A 72 -13.62 7.32 -4.93
CA GLN A 72 -13.11 6.61 -3.75
C GLN A 72 -14.02 5.48 -3.27
N LYS A 73 -15.34 5.57 -3.49
CA LYS A 73 -16.29 4.56 -3.00
C LYS A 73 -16.18 3.24 -3.77
N SER A 74 -15.60 3.30 -4.97
CA SER A 74 -15.29 2.15 -5.81
C SER A 74 -14.09 1.33 -5.33
N HIS A 75 -13.32 1.83 -4.35
CA HIS A 75 -12.12 1.13 -3.88
C HIS A 75 -12.51 -0.17 -3.18
N ARG A 76 -12.28 -1.29 -3.86
CA ARG A 76 -12.56 -2.64 -3.36
C ARG A 76 -11.35 -3.53 -3.56
N TYR A 77 -11.21 -4.51 -2.71
CA TYR A 77 -10.22 -5.56 -2.90
C TYR A 77 -10.82 -6.94 -2.77
N THR A 78 -10.20 -7.89 -3.46
CA THR A 78 -10.29 -9.31 -3.14
C THR A 78 -8.90 -9.81 -2.82
N LEU A 79 -8.71 -10.40 -1.65
CA LEU A 79 -7.46 -11.01 -1.23
C LEU A 79 -7.68 -12.51 -1.10
N LYS A 80 -6.96 -13.31 -1.88
CA LYS A 80 -6.89 -14.75 -1.71
C LYS A 80 -5.53 -15.11 -1.17
N TYR A 81 -5.46 -16.01 -0.21
CA TYR A 81 -4.18 -16.53 0.24
C TYR A 81 -4.27 -17.99 0.63
N THR A 82 -3.14 -18.69 0.47
CA THR A 82 -2.98 -20.08 0.89
C THR A 82 -1.75 -20.18 1.76
N CYS A 83 -1.91 -20.75 2.95
CA CYS A 83 -0.83 -20.93 3.91
C CYS A 83 0.31 -21.79 3.35
N LEU A 84 1.55 -21.36 3.60
CA LEU A 84 2.74 -22.11 3.18
C LEU A 84 3.21 -23.08 4.26
N SER A 85 2.89 -22.76 5.52
CA SER A 85 3.17 -23.60 6.68
C SER A 85 2.04 -23.46 7.67
N GLY A 86 1.54 -24.59 8.16
CA GLY A 86 0.60 -24.64 9.28
C GLY A 86 0.86 -25.91 10.07
N GLN A 87 0.69 -25.86 11.39
CA GLN A 87 0.84 -27.04 12.25
C GLN A 87 -0.20 -28.13 11.92
N ASP A 88 -1.32 -27.75 11.29
CA ASP A 88 -2.39 -28.66 10.90
C ASP A 88 -2.35 -29.00 9.39
N PRO A 89 -2.21 -30.31 9.04
CA PRO A 89 -2.24 -30.82 7.68
C PRO A 89 -3.51 -30.50 6.85
N ILE A 90 -4.62 -30.19 7.49
CA ILE A 90 -5.89 -29.89 6.82
C ILE A 90 -6.02 -28.38 6.56
N HIS A 91 -5.57 -27.56 7.51
CA HIS A 91 -5.71 -26.10 7.43
C HIS A 91 -4.62 -25.42 6.58
N HIS A 92 -3.44 -26.04 6.39
CA HIS A 92 -2.37 -25.44 5.56
C HIS A 92 -2.71 -25.37 4.06
N ARG A 93 -3.67 -26.16 3.55
CA ARG A 93 -4.03 -26.15 2.12
C ARG A 93 -5.29 -25.35 1.80
N GLN A 94 -5.96 -24.82 2.81
CA GLN A 94 -7.20 -24.11 2.59
C GLN A 94 -6.89 -22.70 2.08
N THR A 95 -7.39 -22.39 0.88
CA THR A 95 -7.38 -21.02 0.38
C THR A 95 -8.46 -20.21 1.09
N VAL A 96 -8.06 -19.09 1.68
CA VAL A 96 -8.96 -18.08 2.26
C VAL A 96 -9.22 -17.01 1.21
N THR A 97 -10.42 -16.44 1.22
CA THR A 97 -10.78 -15.28 0.39
C THR A 97 -11.40 -14.22 1.28
N LEU A 98 -10.82 -13.02 1.29
CA LEU A 98 -11.31 -11.84 1.99
C LEU A 98 -11.72 -10.77 0.98
N ARG A 99 -12.79 -10.03 1.28
CA ARG A 99 -13.28 -8.95 0.42
C ARG A 99 -13.71 -7.74 1.23
N SER A 100 -13.07 -6.60 1.00
CA SER A 100 -13.46 -5.35 1.66
C SER A 100 -13.00 -4.13 0.85
N THR A 101 -12.82 -3.00 1.53
CA THR A 101 -12.39 -1.71 0.99
C THR A 101 -10.92 -1.44 1.27
N TRP A 102 -10.31 -0.56 0.49
CA TRP A 102 -8.95 -0.10 0.71
C TRP A 102 -8.84 1.41 0.50
N TRP A 103 -7.79 2.00 1.06
CA TRP A 103 -7.49 3.43 0.95
C TRP A 103 -5.97 3.65 1.03
N VAL A 104 -5.52 4.88 0.76
CA VAL A 104 -4.12 5.27 0.93
C VAL A 104 -4.04 6.32 2.03
N ASP A 105 -3.03 6.20 2.89
CA ASP A 105 -2.82 7.13 3.99
C ASP A 105 -2.68 8.60 3.54
N GLU A 106 -3.37 9.52 4.21
CA GLU A 106 -3.40 10.93 3.81
C GLU A 106 -2.16 11.70 4.27
N ILE A 107 -1.41 11.18 5.25
CA ILE A 107 -0.28 11.89 5.89
C ILE A 107 0.98 11.87 5.01
N ALA A 108 1.15 10.87 4.14
CA ALA A 108 2.25 10.81 3.17
C ALA A 108 1.86 10.24 1.79
N GLY A 109 0.64 9.72 1.62
CA GLY A 109 0.19 9.11 0.37
C GLY A 109 1.04 7.93 -0.05
N SER A 110 1.58 7.16 0.88
CA SER A 110 2.61 6.15 0.58
C SER A 110 2.27 4.76 1.11
N CYS A 111 1.23 4.65 1.93
CA CYS A 111 0.76 3.39 2.49
C CYS A 111 -0.62 3.04 1.95
N LEU A 112 -0.72 1.92 1.24
CA LEU A 112 -1.99 1.30 0.89
C LEU A 112 -2.48 0.46 2.08
N ILE A 113 -3.72 0.66 2.49
CA ILE A 113 -4.31 0.01 3.67
C ILE A 113 -5.54 -0.78 3.23
N LEU A 114 -5.51 -2.10 3.46
CA LEU A 114 -6.66 -2.99 3.34
C LEU A 114 -7.43 -2.97 4.64
N GLN A 115 -8.75 -2.75 4.57
CA GLN A 115 -9.62 -2.83 5.73
C GLN A 115 -10.09 -4.27 5.95
N ALA A 116 -10.31 -4.65 7.19
CA ALA A 116 -10.99 -5.90 7.52
C ALA A 116 -12.40 -5.95 6.91
N GLU A 117 -12.98 -7.14 6.77
CA GLU A 117 -14.40 -7.25 6.40
C GLU A 117 -15.28 -6.57 7.47
N PRO A 118 -16.36 -5.88 7.09
CA PRO A 118 -17.25 -5.25 8.07
C PRO A 118 -17.82 -6.29 9.05
N ASP A 119 -17.56 -6.10 10.34
CA ASP A 119 -18.09 -6.94 11.41
C ASP A 119 -19.10 -6.11 12.22
N PRO A 120 -20.36 -6.56 12.36
CA PRO A 120 -21.41 -5.83 13.06
C PRO A 120 -21.12 -5.56 14.55
N ARG A 121 -20.13 -6.24 15.12
CA ARG A 121 -19.68 -6.00 16.51
C ARG A 121 -18.83 -4.74 16.66
N PHE A 122 -18.24 -4.26 15.57
CA PHE A 122 -17.38 -3.08 15.56
C PHE A 122 -18.01 -1.95 14.76
N SER A 123 -17.87 -0.72 15.25
CA SER A 123 -18.44 0.47 14.62
C SER A 123 -17.70 0.87 13.33
N TYR A 124 -16.44 0.46 13.18
CA TYR A 124 -15.62 0.75 12.01
C TYR A 124 -14.70 -0.43 11.67
N PRO A 125 -14.44 -0.69 10.37
CA PRO A 125 -13.48 -1.71 9.96
C PRO A 125 -12.06 -1.34 10.41
N SER A 126 -11.40 -2.22 11.14
CA SER A 126 -9.99 -2.05 11.51
C SER A 126 -9.08 -2.23 10.29
N PRO A 127 -7.94 -1.51 10.22
CA PRO A 127 -6.88 -1.82 9.27
C PRO A 127 -6.43 -3.27 9.43
N LEU A 128 -6.41 -4.01 8.33
CA LEU A 128 -6.02 -5.41 8.29
C LEU A 128 -4.55 -5.53 7.90
N TYR A 129 -4.19 -4.94 6.76
CA TYR A 129 -2.82 -4.96 6.23
C TYR A 129 -2.48 -3.59 5.63
N GLY A 130 -1.28 -3.12 5.94
CA GLY A 130 -0.66 -1.93 5.36
C GLY A 130 0.49 -2.34 4.45
N PHE A 131 0.59 -1.69 3.30
CA PHE A 131 1.62 -1.91 2.30
C PHE A 131 2.27 -0.59 1.91
N ARG A 132 3.60 -0.51 2.01
CA ARG A 132 4.36 0.54 1.36
C ARG A 132 4.27 0.36 -0.15
N ILE A 133 3.92 1.44 -0.83
CA ILE A 133 3.81 1.44 -2.28
C ILE A 133 5.17 1.81 -2.86
N ASP A 134 5.88 0.81 -3.37
CA ASP A 134 7.22 0.97 -3.92
C ASP A 134 7.15 1.14 -5.45
N GLU A 135 7.47 2.35 -5.89
CA GLU A 135 7.79 2.63 -7.29
C GLU A 135 9.26 2.28 -7.49
N THR A 136 9.59 1.32 -8.37
CA THR A 136 10.99 1.06 -8.71
C THR A 136 11.70 2.34 -9.15
N ASP A 137 13.02 2.43 -8.93
CA ASP A 137 13.91 3.59 -9.20
C ASP A 137 13.80 4.22 -10.61
N ASN A 138 13.07 3.60 -11.54
CA ASN A 138 12.56 4.24 -12.75
C ASN A 138 11.03 4.39 -12.66
N PRO A 139 10.53 5.48 -12.07
CA PRO A 139 9.09 5.75 -12.04
C PRO A 139 8.67 6.08 -13.47
N LYS A 140 8.17 5.08 -14.21
CA LYS A 140 7.16 5.41 -15.22
C LYS A 140 5.99 5.99 -14.43
N PRO A 141 5.55 7.22 -14.74
CA PRO A 141 4.53 7.87 -13.94
C PRO A 141 3.29 6.97 -13.84
N GLY A 142 2.96 6.57 -12.61
CA GLY A 142 1.64 6.07 -12.27
C GLY A 142 1.40 4.57 -12.46
N VAL A 143 2.35 3.70 -12.14
CA VAL A 143 2.06 2.28 -11.88
C VAL A 143 2.90 1.81 -10.69
N ALA A 144 2.24 1.35 -9.62
CA ALA A 144 2.92 0.64 -8.55
C ALA A 144 3.26 -0.78 -9.00
N GLU A 145 4.53 -1.17 -8.91
CA GLU A 145 4.97 -2.52 -9.29
C GLU A 145 5.03 -3.45 -8.07
N PHE A 146 5.26 -2.88 -6.88
CA PHE A 146 5.46 -3.63 -5.65
C PHE A 146 4.66 -3.02 -4.49
N LEU A 147 4.09 -3.90 -3.68
CA LEU A 147 3.43 -3.59 -2.42
C LEU A 147 4.15 -4.37 -1.32
N SER A 148 4.96 -3.67 -0.51
CA SER A 148 5.75 -4.25 0.57
C SER A 148 4.98 -4.17 1.87
N GLN A 149 4.65 -5.30 2.49
CA GLN A 149 3.88 -5.33 3.74
C GLN A 149 4.63 -4.56 4.85
N ASP A 150 3.90 -3.84 5.70
CA ASP A 150 4.48 -3.03 6.78
C ASP A 150 3.52 -2.93 7.98
N GLY A 151 3.11 -4.07 8.53
CA GLY A 151 2.12 -4.13 9.62
C GLY A 151 0.70 -3.78 9.14
N GLY A 152 -0.18 -3.34 10.06
CA GLY A 152 -1.60 -3.06 9.74
C GLY A 152 -1.86 -1.71 9.07
N SER A 153 -0.95 -0.74 9.28
CA SER A 153 -1.09 0.66 8.81
C SER A 153 0.26 1.31 8.45
N CYS A 154 1.25 0.53 7.98
CA CYS A 154 2.62 1.00 7.69
C CYS A 154 3.37 1.61 8.89
N GLN A 155 3.06 1.12 10.10
CA GLN A 155 3.66 1.60 11.34
C GLN A 155 4.90 0.81 11.76
N SER A 156 5.15 -0.34 11.13
CA SER A 156 6.27 -1.21 11.50
C SER A 156 7.63 -0.67 11.03
N GLY A 157 7.64 0.29 10.11
CA GLY A 157 8.88 0.95 9.67
C GLY A 157 9.79 0.05 8.84
N GLY A 158 9.25 -0.95 8.15
CA GLY A 158 10.03 -1.94 7.41
C GLY A 158 10.71 -2.97 8.32
N ALA A 159 9.99 -3.42 9.35
CA ALA A 159 10.49 -4.45 10.26
C ALA A 159 10.91 -5.72 9.50
N SER A 160 11.92 -6.42 10.04
CA SER A 160 12.63 -7.50 9.33
C SER A 160 11.73 -8.66 8.89
N GLU A 161 10.68 -8.94 9.65
CA GLU A 161 9.69 -9.99 9.38
C GLU A 161 8.91 -9.75 8.07
N TYR A 162 8.85 -8.51 7.57
CA TYR A 162 8.17 -8.14 6.34
C TYR A 162 9.09 -8.01 5.12
N GLN A 163 10.41 -8.17 5.26
CA GLN A 163 11.37 -7.88 4.18
C GLN A 163 11.15 -8.68 2.89
N ASP A 164 10.65 -9.91 3.02
CA ASP A 164 10.31 -10.80 1.91
C ASP A 164 8.81 -10.82 1.59
N LYS A 165 7.98 -10.06 2.33
CA LYS A 165 6.52 -10.02 2.20
C LYS A 165 6.09 -8.95 1.22
N ILE A 166 6.42 -9.21 -0.04
CA ILE A 166 6.21 -8.31 -1.16
C ILE A 166 5.20 -8.93 -2.11
N LEU A 167 4.17 -8.15 -2.48
CA LEU A 167 3.26 -8.48 -3.57
C LEU A 167 3.69 -7.74 -4.83
N LYS A 168 3.98 -8.48 -5.88
CA LYS A 168 4.40 -7.93 -7.18
C LYS A 168 3.20 -7.87 -8.12
N ARG A 169 3.06 -6.79 -8.88
CA ARG A 169 2.02 -6.68 -9.90
C ARG A 169 2.19 -7.77 -10.97
N VAL A 170 1.08 -8.39 -11.35
CA VAL A 170 0.99 -9.42 -12.40
C VAL A 170 0.37 -8.77 -13.64
N HIS A 171 1.01 -8.97 -14.80
CA HIS A 171 0.55 -8.46 -16.10
C HIS A 171 -0.23 -9.51 -16.88
#